data_AF-A0A931BV16-F1
#
_entry.id   AF-A0A931BV16-F1
#
_cell.length_a   1.000
_cell.length_b   1.000
_cell.length_c   1.000
_cell.angle_alpha   90.00
_cell.angle_beta   90.00
_cell.angle_gamma   90.00
#
_symmetry.space_group_name_H-M   'P 1'
#
loop_
_entity.id
_entity.type
_entity.pdbx_description
1 polymer ?
#
loop_
_entity_poly.entity_id
_entity_poly.type
_entity_poly.pdbx_seq_one_letter_code
_entity_poly.pdbx_strand_id
1 'polypeptide(L)' 'MKKENQILIRVSALEKEGFERAAEIAGIGLSAWARQKLRSAAIQDLQNIGEKIPFLEPIKLDNNG' A
#
# COMPACT_ATOMS: atom_id res chain seq x y z
N MET A 1 -14.95 0.95 0.69
CA MET A 1 -14.70 0.71 2.14
C MET A 1 -14.19 1.98 2.79
N LYS A 2 -14.73 2.35 3.97
CA LYS A 2 -14.26 3.50 4.74
C LYS A 2 -12.94 3.16 5.44
N LYS A 3 -11.99 4.09 5.47
CA LYS A 3 -10.65 3.90 6.05
C LYS A 3 -10.65 4.42 7.50
N GLU A 4 -11.05 3.58 8.45
CA GLU A 4 -11.24 3.97 9.85
C GLU A 4 -10.10 3.53 10.78
N ASN A 5 -9.33 2.51 10.38
CA ASN A 5 -8.23 1.96 11.18
C ASN A 5 -6.90 2.65 10.84
N GLN A 6 -6.07 2.87 11.87
CA GLN A 6 -4.75 3.49 11.76
C GLN A 6 -3.62 2.46 11.91
N ILE A 7 -2.51 2.68 11.21
CA ILE A 7 -1.25 1.98 11.45
C ILE A 7 -0.32 2.97 12.14
N LEU A 8 0.05 2.69 13.38
CA LEU A 8 0.98 3.53 14.15
C LEU A 8 2.40 2.99 13.99
N ILE A 9 3.30 3.81 13.45
CA ILE A 9 4.70 3.44 13.19
C ILE A 9 5.59 4.53 13.76
N ARG A 10 6.56 4.14 14.59
CA ARG A 10 7.65 5.02 15.02
C ARG A 10 8.77 4.92 14.00
N VAL A 11 9.30 6.06 13.60
CA VAL A 11 10.40 6.18 12.63
C VAL A 11 11.40 7.18 13.16
N SER A 12 12.67 7.03 12.77
CA SER A 12 13.68 8.05 12.98
C SER A 12 13.42 9.30 12.13
N ALA A 13 14.11 10.40 12.47
CA ALA A 13 14.01 11.63 11.69
C ALA A 13 14.48 11.44 10.23
N LEU A 14 15.57 10.68 10.03
CA LEU A 14 16.13 10.41 8.70
C LEU A 14 15.20 9.53 7.85
N GLU A 15 14.57 8.52 8.45
CA GLU A 15 13.55 7.73 7.74
C GLU A 15 12.37 8.60 7.32
N LYS A 16 11.89 9.47 8.21
CA LYS A 16 10.78 10.38 7.91
C LYS A 16 11.12 11.29 6.72
N GLU A 17 12.29 11.93 6.75
CA GLU A 17 12.78 12.79 5.66
C GLU A 17 12.86 12.01 4.34
N GLY A 18 13.43 10.81 4.36
CA GLY A 18 13.52 9.94 3.18
C GLY A 18 12.15 9.60 2.60
N PHE A 19 11.17 9.28 3.45
CA PHE A 19 9.81 8.97 3.02
C PHE A 19 9.09 10.21 2.47
N GLU A 20 9.27 11.37 3.08
CA GLU A 20 8.72 12.64 2.61
C GLU A 20 9.26 12.99 1.22
N ARG A 21 10.57 12.85 1.01
CA ARG A 21 11.19 13.09 -0.30
C ARG A 21 10.71 12.09 -1.36
N ALA A 22 10.57 10.82 -1.00
CA ALA A 22 10.07 9.81 -1.92
C ALA A 22 8.60 10.04 -2.30
N ALA A 23 7.78 10.55 -1.37
CA ALA A 23 6.40 10.94 -1.63
C ALA A 23 6.32 12.17 -2.55
N GLU A 24 7.19 13.17 -2.33
CA GLU A 24 7.33 14.35 -3.19
C GLU A 24 7.69 13.98 -4.63
N ILE A 25 8.69 13.09 -4.83
CA ILE A 25 9.07 12.58 -6.16
C ILE A 25 7.89 11.88 -6.85
N ALA A 26 7.05 11.17 -6.09
CA ALA A 26 5.86 10.51 -6.60
C ALA A 26 4.67 11.47 -6.82
N GLY A 27 4.77 12.74 -6.43
CA GLY A 27 3.72 13.75 -6.57
C GLY A 27 2.49 13.50 -5.70
N ILE A 28 2.63 12.78 -4.59
CA ILE A 28 1.51 12.42 -3.70
C ILE A 28 1.87 12.64 -2.22
N GLY A 29 0.87 12.80 -1.37
CA GLY A 29 1.11 12.99 0.07
C GLY A 29 1.72 11.75 0.75
N LEU A 30 2.51 11.96 1.80
CA LEU A 30 3.24 10.91 2.53
C LEU A 30 2.35 9.71 2.91
N SER A 31 1.15 9.94 3.46
CA SER A 31 0.23 8.85 3.82
C SER A 31 -0.33 8.10 2.61
N ALA A 32 -0.48 8.75 1.45
CA ALA A 32 -0.88 8.07 0.22
C ALA A 32 0.27 7.21 -0.30
N TRP A 33 1.48 7.76 -0.34
CA TRP A 33 2.70 7.06 -0.75
C TRP A 33 2.97 5.83 0.13
N ALA A 34 2.96 6.00 1.45
CA ALA A 34 3.20 4.92 2.39
C ALA A 34 2.17 3.79 2.23
N ARG A 35 0.88 4.13 2.08
CA ARG A 35 -0.17 3.13 1.82
C ARG A 35 0.05 2.39 0.50
N GLN A 36 0.46 3.09 -0.57
CA GLN A 36 0.75 2.46 -1.85
C GLN A 36 1.90 1.46 -1.74
N LYS A 37 3.00 1.85 -1.07
CA LYS A 37 4.17 0.98 -0.86
C LYS A 37 3.86 -0.22 0.02
N LEU A 38 3.19 -0.01 1.15
CA LEU A 38 2.75 -1.11 2.05
C LEU A 38 1.80 -2.06 1.34
N ARG A 39 0.85 -1.54 0.55
CA ARG A 39 -0.08 -2.38 -0.23
C ARG A 39 0.66 -3.23 -1.25
N SER A 40 1.61 -2.63 -1.99
CA SER A 40 2.40 -3.36 -3.00
C SER A 40 3.24 -4.47 -2.38
N ALA A 41 3.93 -4.20 -1.26
CA ALA A 41 4.72 -5.19 -0.55
C ALA A 41 3.84 -6.36 -0.04
N ALA A 42 2.73 -6.04 0.63
CA ALA A 42 1.82 -7.07 1.15
C ALA A 42 1.18 -7.92 0.04
N ILE A 43 0.88 -7.34 -1.13
CA ILE A 43 0.42 -8.10 -2.30
C ILE A 43 1.49 -9.11 -2.72
N GLN A 44 2.72 -8.63 -2.91
CA GLN A 44 3.83 -9.47 -3.37
C GLN A 44 4.12 -10.62 -2.39
N ASP A 45 4.19 -10.31 -1.09
CA ASP A 45 4.53 -11.30 -0.05
C ASP A 45 3.46 -12.39 0.05
N LEU A 46 2.17 -12.00 0.09
CA LEU A 46 1.06 -12.96 0.17
C LEU A 46 0.95 -13.79 -1.12
N GLN A 47 1.14 -13.19 -2.29
CA GLN A 47 1.18 -13.92 -3.56
C GLN A 47 2.30 -14.97 -3.60
N ASN A 48 3.49 -14.62 -3.12
CA ASN A 48 4.66 -15.51 -3.14
C ASN A 48 4.45 -16.80 -2.34
N ILE A 49 3.58 -16.77 -1.32
CA ILE A 49 3.25 -17.93 -0.49
C ILE A 49 1.88 -18.52 -0.82
N GLY A 50 1.21 -18.04 -1.87
CA GLY A 50 -0.12 -18.51 -2.27
C GLY A 50 -1.24 -18.12 -1.30
N GLU A 51 -1.01 -17.16 -0.42
CA GLU A 51 -2.00 -16.68 0.55
C GLU A 51 -3.01 -15.73 -0.09
N LYS A 52 -4.22 -15.72 0.47
CA LYS A 52 -5.29 -14.82 0.01
C LYS A 52 -4.94 -13.38 0.38
N ILE A 53 -5.01 -12.47 -0.59
CA ILE A 53 -4.87 -11.03 -0.33
C ILE A 53 -6.22 -10.45 0.12
N PRO A 54 -6.38 -10.03 1.40
CA PRO A 54 -7.70 -9.71 1.95
C PRO A 54 -8.37 -8.46 1.37
N PHE A 55 -7.57 -7.58 0.75
CA PHE A 55 -7.99 -6.25 0.29
C PHE A 55 -7.95 -6.09 -1.24
N LEU A 56 -7.68 -7.16 -2.00
CA LEU A 56 -7.92 -7.18 -3.44
C LEU A 56 -9.33 -7.73 -3.67
N GLU A 57 -10.13 -6.99 -4.41
CA GLU A 57 -11.40 -7.53 -4.92
C GLU A 57 -11.07 -8.56 -6.01
N PRO A 58 -11.77 -9.70 -6.06
CA PRO A 58 -11.67 -10.59 -7.20
C PRO A 58 -12.05 -9.80 -8.45
N ILE A 59 -11.19 -9.83 -9.47
CA ILE A 59 -11.54 -9.31 -10.79
C ILE A 59 -12.76 -10.11 -11.25
N LYS A 60 -13.92 -9.46 -11.36
CA LYS A 60 -15.03 -10.02 -12.12
C LYS A 60 -14.60 -9.98 -13.58
N LEU A 61 -14.24 -11.14 -14.13
CA LEU A 61 -14.12 -11.28 -15.57
C LEU A 61 -15.54 -11.26 -16.12
N ASP A 62 -15.95 -10.08 -16.59
CA ASP A 62 -17.19 -9.93 -17.33
C ASP A 62 -16.99 -10.66 -18.67
N ASN A 63 -17.42 -11.92 -18.74
CA ASN A 63 -17.47 -12.69 -19.98
C ASN A 63 -18.59 -12.11 -20.88
N ASN A 64 -18.35 -10.96 -21.50
CA ASN A 64 -19.09 -10.58 -22.70
C ASN A 64 -18.27 -11.05 -23.89
N GLY A 65 -18.74 -12.14 -24.50
CA GLY A 65 -18.29 -12.63 -25.80
C GLY A 65 -18.73 -11.75 -26.96
#